data_AF-A0A822FD22-F1
#
_entry.id   AF-A0A822FD22-F1
#
_cell.length_a   1.000
_cell.length_b   1.000
_cell.length_c   1.000
_cell.angle_alpha   90.00
_cell.angle_beta   90.00
_cell.angle_gamma   90.00
#
_symmetry.space_group_name_H-M   'P 1'
#
loop_
_entity.id
_entity.type
_entity.pdbx_description
1 polymer ?
#
loop_
_entity_poly.entity_id
_entity_poly.type
_entity_poly.pdbx_seq_one_letter_code
_entity_poly.pdbx_strand_id
1 'polypeptide(L)'
;KSCTCKICNRKAEESDRHSNKLYPCGRLVRRHSFNGKIVQEGGNPPDEYDISAHSAKVPVTGFGRLKSNGCKFLRIDTRTKEEVIYELLVDDCGGKEFKPSLILSIYGGAKYFTMTEKLEKVIVQGIIYASTSASNQ
;
A
#
# COMPACT_ATOMS: atom_id res chain seq x y z
N LYS A 1 -0.92 -9.81 7.95
CA LYS A 1 -1.38 -10.62 6.77
C LYS A 1 -1.85 -9.63 5.71
N SER A 2 -1.47 -9.81 4.44
CA SER A 2 -1.95 -8.97 3.33
C SER A 2 -3.11 -9.67 2.64
N CYS A 3 -3.98 -8.98 1.90
CA CYS A 3 -4.95 -9.67 1.05
C CYS A 3 -4.63 -9.56 -0.44
N THR A 4 -4.79 -10.70 -1.08
CA THR A 4 -4.72 -10.85 -2.52
C THR A 4 -6.11 -11.19 -3.04
N CYS A 5 -6.43 -10.73 -4.25
CA CYS A 5 -7.64 -11.16 -4.94
C CYS A 5 -7.63 -12.70 -5.01
N LYS A 6 -8.73 -13.33 -4.58
CA LYS A 6 -9.00 -14.74 -4.87
C LYS A 6 -9.22 -14.79 -6.38
N ILE A 7 -8.29 -15.34 -7.12
CA ILE A 7 -8.55 -15.63 -8.53
C ILE A 7 -9.62 -16.72 -8.50
N CYS A 8 -10.79 -16.46 -9.08
CA CYS A 8 -11.64 -17.57 -9.47
C CYS A 8 -10.86 -18.29 -10.56
N ASN A 9 -10.32 -19.46 -10.23
CA ASN A 9 -9.83 -20.37 -11.26
C ASN A 9 -11.07 -20.84 -12.04
N ARG A 10 -11.57 -20.00 -12.95
CA ARG A 10 -11.81 -20.57 -14.28
C ARG A 10 -10.48 -21.19 -14.65
N LYS A 11 -10.50 -22.33 -15.32
CA LYS A 11 -9.35 -22.80 -16.09
C LYS A 11 -8.95 -21.64 -17.01
N ALA A 12 -8.16 -20.70 -16.51
CA ALA A 12 -7.43 -19.77 -17.33
C ALA A 12 -6.45 -20.72 -17.97
N GLU A 13 -6.84 -21.19 -19.15
CA GLU A 13 -5.93 -21.80 -20.10
C GLU A 13 -4.63 -21.00 -20.02
N GLU A 14 -3.48 -21.66 -20.05
CA GLU A 14 -2.18 -21.00 -19.88
C GLU A 14 -2.00 -19.76 -20.79
N SER A 15 -2.77 -19.71 -21.89
CA SER A 15 -2.98 -18.57 -22.80
C SER A 15 -3.43 -17.26 -22.14
N ASP A 16 -4.25 -17.28 -21.07
CA ASP A 16 -4.83 -16.07 -20.47
C ASP A 16 -3.96 -15.44 -19.37
N ARG A 17 -2.91 -16.14 -18.88
CA ARG A 17 -2.00 -15.65 -17.83
C ARG A 17 -1.22 -14.40 -18.24
N HIS A 18 -1.06 -14.18 -19.54
CA HIS A 18 -0.41 -13.00 -20.11
C HIS A 18 -1.39 -11.98 -20.68
N SER A 19 -2.70 -12.19 -20.52
CA SER A 19 -3.70 -11.26 -21.05
C SER A 19 -3.65 -9.91 -20.32
N ASN A 20 -3.88 -8.84 -21.08
CA ASN A 20 -4.09 -7.49 -20.56
C ASN A 20 -5.56 -7.24 -20.17
N LYS A 21 -6.36 -8.30 -20.03
CA LYS A 21 -7.75 -8.17 -19.58
C LYS A 21 -7.78 -7.72 -18.12
N LEU A 22 -8.73 -6.85 -17.79
CA LEU A 22 -9.02 -6.45 -16.43
C LEU A 22 -9.97 -7.46 -15.79
N TYR A 23 -9.66 -7.85 -14.56
CA TYR A 23 -10.57 -8.61 -13.71
C TYR A 23 -11.53 -7.64 -13.01
N PRO A 24 -12.71 -8.07 -12.52
CA PRO A 24 -13.64 -7.21 -11.77
C PRO A 24 -13.02 -6.45 -10.59
N CYS A 25 -11.90 -6.93 -10.04
CA CYS A 25 -11.13 -6.23 -9.02
C CYS A 25 -10.31 -5.03 -9.54
N GLY A 26 -10.39 -4.70 -10.84
CA GLY A 26 -9.68 -3.61 -11.50
C GLY A 26 -8.20 -3.89 -11.81
N ARG A 27 -7.68 -5.09 -11.52
CA ARG A 27 -6.29 -5.48 -11.82
C ARG A 27 -6.22 -6.28 -13.12
N LEU A 28 -5.09 -6.16 -13.81
CA LEU A 28 -4.77 -7.03 -14.94
C LEU A 28 -4.66 -8.48 -14.47
N VAL A 29 -5.14 -9.45 -15.26
CA VAL A 29 -5.03 -10.89 -14.95
C VAL A 29 -3.60 -11.27 -14.57
N ARG A 30 -2.60 -10.86 -15.37
CA ARG A 30 -1.16 -11.10 -15.10
C ARG A 30 -0.61 -10.53 -13.78
N ARG A 31 -1.33 -9.60 -13.12
CA ARG A 31 -0.93 -8.95 -11.85
C ARG A 31 -1.55 -9.62 -10.63
N HIS A 32 -2.28 -10.71 -10.79
CA HIS A 32 -2.81 -11.47 -9.68
C HIS A 32 -1.76 -12.45 -9.14
N SER A 33 -1.66 -12.57 -7.82
CA SER A 33 -0.85 -13.61 -7.20
C SER A 33 -1.66 -14.90 -7.15
N PHE A 34 -1.21 -15.94 -7.85
CA PHE A 34 -1.82 -17.28 -7.86
C PHE A 34 -1.54 -18.09 -6.58
N ASN A 35 -0.94 -17.45 -5.55
CA ASN A 35 -0.46 -18.11 -4.33
C ASN A 35 -1.54 -18.25 -3.24
N GLY A 36 -2.79 -17.89 -3.52
CA GLY A 36 -3.92 -18.00 -2.58
C GLY A 36 -4.74 -19.27 -2.82
N LYS A 37 -5.27 -19.88 -1.75
CA LYS A 37 -6.25 -20.98 -1.88
C LYS A 37 -7.42 -20.52 -2.74
N ILE A 38 -7.68 -21.26 -3.81
CA ILE A 38 -8.82 -21.07 -4.72
C ILE A 38 -10.10 -21.21 -3.89
N VAL A 39 -11.03 -20.25 -4.03
CA VAL A 39 -12.32 -20.29 -3.30
C VAL A 39 -13.44 -20.93 -4.10
N GLN A 40 -13.31 -20.99 -5.43
CA GLN A 40 -14.19 -21.77 -6.28
C GLN A 40 -13.39 -22.37 -7.43
N GLU A 41 -13.33 -23.69 -7.51
CA GLU A 41 -13.04 -24.39 -8.75
C GLU A 41 -14.30 -24.37 -9.62
N GLY A 42 -14.22 -23.85 -10.85
CA GLY A 42 -15.28 -24.04 -11.85
C GLY A 42 -16.53 -23.14 -11.76
N GLY A 43 -16.51 -22.07 -10.97
CA GLY A 43 -17.62 -21.09 -10.91
C GLY A 43 -17.56 -20.01 -11.99
N ASN A 44 -18.72 -19.47 -12.39
CA ASN A 44 -18.80 -18.22 -13.14
C ASN A 44 -18.29 -17.06 -12.26
N PRO A 45 -17.62 -16.04 -12.84
CA PRO A 45 -17.32 -14.83 -12.09
C PRO A 45 -18.63 -14.25 -11.52
N PRO A 46 -18.62 -13.78 -10.27
CA PRO A 46 -19.80 -13.17 -9.66
C PRO A 46 -20.19 -11.92 -10.46
N ASP A 47 -21.49 -11.66 -10.60
CA ASP A 47 -22.00 -10.46 -11.25
C ASP A 47 -21.57 -9.18 -10.50
N GLU A 48 -21.34 -9.30 -9.19
CA GLU A 48 -20.82 -8.23 -8.33
C GLU A 48 -19.54 -8.64 -7.59
N TYR A 49 -18.52 -7.79 -7.64
CA TYR A 49 -17.26 -8.02 -6.94
C TYR A 49 -17.29 -7.45 -5.51
N ASP A 50 -17.49 -8.33 -4.53
CA ASP A 50 -17.27 -8.00 -3.12
C ASP A 50 -15.81 -8.27 -2.70
N ILE A 51 -15.11 -7.24 -2.19
CA ILE A 51 -13.73 -7.36 -1.67
C ILE A 51 -13.66 -8.36 -0.52
N SER A 52 -14.68 -8.45 0.32
CA SER A 52 -14.69 -9.31 1.50
C SER A 52 -14.78 -10.79 1.11
N ALA A 53 -15.67 -11.14 0.18
CA ALA A 53 -15.85 -12.48 -0.34
C ALA A 53 -14.71 -12.90 -1.31
N HIS A 54 -14.22 -11.97 -2.13
CA HIS A 54 -13.30 -12.25 -3.25
C HIS A 54 -11.82 -11.90 -2.97
N SER A 55 -11.43 -11.71 -1.71
CA SER A 55 -10.02 -11.60 -1.32
C SER A 55 -9.61 -12.63 -0.25
N ALA A 56 -8.38 -13.14 -0.34
CA ALA A 56 -7.81 -14.10 0.59
C ALA A 56 -6.69 -13.44 1.40
N LYS A 57 -6.65 -13.73 2.70
CA LYS A 57 -5.54 -13.34 3.58
C LYS A 57 -4.34 -14.24 3.29
N VAL A 58 -3.25 -13.64 2.84
CA VAL A 58 -1.95 -14.26 2.62
C VAL A 58 -0.89 -13.69 3.57
N PRO A 59 0.22 -14.41 3.82
CA PRO A 59 1.38 -13.84 4.50
C PRO A 59 1.86 -12.54 3.81
N VAL A 60 2.38 -11.59 4.59
CA VAL A 60 2.94 -10.35 4.03
C VAL A 60 4.31 -10.69 3.45
N THR A 61 4.47 -10.51 2.15
CA THR A 61 5.75 -10.76 1.45
C THR A 61 6.39 -9.50 0.88
N GLY A 62 5.69 -8.36 0.94
CA GLY A 62 6.17 -7.07 0.45
C GLY A 62 6.69 -6.18 1.57
N PHE A 63 7.83 -6.53 2.15
CA PHE A 63 8.53 -5.72 3.15
C PHE A 63 10.04 -5.77 2.91
N GLY A 64 10.77 -4.75 3.37
CA GLY A 64 12.21 -4.72 3.25
C GLY A 64 12.78 -3.31 3.33
N ARG A 65 13.98 -3.13 2.77
CA ARG A 65 14.67 -1.84 2.66
C ARG A 65 14.96 -1.53 1.19
N LEU A 66 14.68 -0.30 0.78
CA LEU A 66 15.05 0.20 -0.53
C LEU A 66 16.57 0.38 -0.62
N LYS A 67 17.20 -0.14 -1.67
CA LYS A 67 18.67 -0.08 -1.83
C LYS A 67 19.21 1.34 -2.00
N SER A 68 18.43 2.25 -2.58
CA SER A 68 18.87 3.61 -2.93
C SER A 68 19.01 4.53 -1.72
N ASN A 69 18.14 4.41 -0.72
CA ASN A 69 18.06 5.34 0.41
C ASN A 69 17.93 4.63 1.77
N GLY A 70 17.93 3.29 1.80
CA GLY A 70 17.82 2.50 3.03
C GLY A 70 16.44 2.56 3.70
N CYS A 71 15.47 3.27 3.11
CA CYS A 71 14.12 3.42 3.66
C CYS A 71 13.44 2.06 3.76
N LYS A 72 12.88 1.78 4.94
CA LYS A 72 12.07 0.60 5.15
C LYS A 72 10.71 0.81 4.48
N PHE A 73 10.14 -0.26 3.95
CA PHE A 73 8.79 -0.24 3.39
C PHE A 73 8.04 -1.49 3.83
N LEU A 74 6.72 -1.36 3.95
CA LEU A 74 5.81 -2.43 4.28
C LEU A 74 4.53 -2.27 3.47
N ARG A 75 4.11 -3.36 2.80
CA ARG A 75 2.81 -3.44 2.14
C ARG A 75 1.76 -3.93 3.14
N ILE A 76 0.83 -3.05 3.48
CA ILE A 76 -0.25 -3.31 4.45
C ILE A 76 -1.58 -3.53 3.71
N ASP A 77 -2.47 -4.34 4.29
CA ASP A 77 -3.85 -4.47 3.81
C ASP A 77 -4.69 -3.29 4.29
N THR A 78 -5.59 -2.77 3.45
CA THR A 78 -6.49 -1.66 3.81
C THR A 78 -7.43 -1.98 4.97
N ARG A 79 -7.63 -3.25 5.31
CA ARG A 79 -8.41 -3.68 6.49
C ARG A 79 -7.57 -3.90 7.74
N THR A 80 -6.27 -3.65 7.67
CA THR A 80 -5.41 -3.72 8.86
C THR A 80 -5.83 -2.59 9.78
N LYS A 81 -6.11 -2.92 11.04
CA LYS A 81 -6.55 -1.92 12.00
C LYS A 81 -5.43 -0.92 12.28
N GLU A 82 -5.81 0.33 12.54
CA GLU A 82 -4.89 1.45 12.75
C GLU A 82 -3.97 1.22 13.94
N GLU A 83 -4.45 0.57 15.01
CA GLU A 83 -3.64 0.30 16.21
C GLU A 83 -2.45 -0.60 15.88
N VAL A 84 -2.64 -1.59 15.01
CA VAL A 84 -1.56 -2.48 14.55
C VAL A 84 -0.54 -1.70 13.71
N ILE A 85 -1.00 -0.75 12.89
CA ILE A 85 -0.11 0.10 12.09
C ILE A 85 0.70 1.02 13.01
N TYR A 86 0.05 1.59 14.02
CA TYR A 86 0.70 2.46 15.01
C TYR A 86 1.78 1.71 15.80
N GLU A 87 1.48 0.51 16.31
CA GLU A 87 2.45 -0.34 17.01
C GLU A 87 3.68 -0.62 16.13
N LEU A 88 3.48 -0.95 14.86
CA LEU A 88 4.58 -1.18 13.91
C LEU A 88 5.44 0.07 13.69
N LEU A 89 4.84 1.27 13.63
CA LEU A 89 5.58 2.52 13.50
C LEU A 89 6.39 2.83 14.76
N VAL A 90 5.79 2.65 15.93
CA VAL A 90 6.43 2.88 17.23
C VAL A 90 7.62 1.95 17.40
N ASP A 91 7.44 0.64 17.16
CA ASP A 91 8.51 -0.36 17.26
C ASP A 91 9.69 -0.04 16.31
N ASP A 92 9.41 0.47 15.12
CA ASP A 92 10.43 0.79 14.13
C ASP A 92 11.18 2.10 14.39
N CYS A 93 10.50 3.08 15.01
CA CYS A 93 10.98 4.45 15.22
C CYS A 93 11.60 4.71 16.61
N GLY A 94 11.84 3.66 17.42
CA GLY A 94 12.49 3.79 18.74
C GLY A 94 11.75 3.12 19.90
N GLY A 95 10.72 2.33 19.62
CA GLY A 95 9.91 1.67 20.64
C GLY A 95 8.94 2.63 21.32
N LYS A 96 8.41 2.21 22.48
CA LYS A 96 7.28 2.89 23.17
C LYS A 96 7.51 4.36 23.55
N GLU A 97 8.74 4.84 23.48
CA GLU A 97 9.11 6.24 23.73
C GLU A 97 8.96 7.13 22.47
N PHE A 98 8.75 6.54 21.29
CA PHE A 98 8.46 7.28 20.07
C PHE A 98 7.08 7.95 20.17
N LYS A 99 7.09 9.24 20.50
CA LYS A 99 5.91 10.10 20.48
C LYS A 99 6.21 11.35 19.67
N PRO A 100 5.74 11.45 18.41
CA PRO A 100 5.95 12.65 17.63
C PRO A 100 5.24 13.83 18.29
N SER A 101 5.98 14.91 18.52
CA SER A 101 5.45 16.21 19.00
C SER A 101 4.64 16.93 17.92
N LEU A 102 4.89 16.61 16.64
CA LEU A 102 4.22 17.18 15.49
C LEU A 102 3.95 16.10 14.43
N ILE A 103 2.73 16.04 13.93
CA ILE A 103 2.36 15.26 12.75
C ILE A 103 1.99 16.23 11.63
N LEU A 104 2.81 16.27 10.58
CA LEU A 104 2.56 17.10 9.40
C LEU A 104 2.01 16.23 8.27
N SER A 105 0.79 16.52 7.83
CA SER A 105 0.14 15.80 6.72
C SER A 105 0.06 16.71 5.50
N ILE A 106 0.85 16.40 4.47
CA ILE A 106 0.93 17.17 3.23
C ILE A 106 0.18 16.43 2.13
N TYR A 107 -0.86 17.07 1.59
CA TYR A 107 -1.66 16.54 0.49
C TYR A 107 -1.40 17.32 -0.80
N GLY A 108 -1.57 16.66 -1.94
CA GLY A 108 -1.39 17.27 -3.26
C GLY A 108 -2.11 16.48 -4.35
N GLY A 109 -2.06 16.98 -5.58
CA GLY A 109 -2.60 16.28 -6.74
C GLY A 109 -1.66 15.20 -7.27
N ALA A 110 -2.21 14.20 -7.97
CA ALA A 110 -1.42 13.17 -8.65
C ALA A 110 -0.69 13.67 -9.91
N LYS A 111 -0.98 14.91 -10.35
CA LYS A 111 -0.36 15.55 -11.51
C LYS A 111 0.76 16.48 -11.05
N TYR A 112 1.77 16.63 -11.90
CA TYR A 112 2.80 17.63 -11.72
C TYR A 112 2.18 19.03 -11.70
N PHE A 113 2.66 19.86 -10.79
CA PHE A 113 2.36 21.28 -10.73
C PHE A 113 3.67 22.04 -10.60
N THR A 114 3.69 23.29 -11.06
CA THR A 114 4.84 24.18 -10.95
C THR A 114 4.53 25.28 -9.96
N MET A 115 5.56 25.78 -9.28
CA MET A 115 5.45 27.01 -8.50
C MET A 115 6.60 27.96 -8.84
N THR A 116 6.52 29.19 -8.37
CA THR A 116 7.62 30.14 -8.51
C THR A 116 8.77 29.73 -7.58
N GLU A 117 10.02 29.89 -8.03
CA GLU A 117 11.21 29.50 -7.25
C GLU A 117 11.22 30.10 -5.84
N LYS A 118 10.74 31.35 -5.71
CA LYS A 118 10.63 32.04 -4.41
C LYS A 118 9.65 31.31 -3.48
N LEU A 119 8.50 30.88 -3.99
CA LEU A 119 7.51 30.17 -3.19
C LEU A 119 8.01 28.79 -2.78
N GLU A 120 8.67 28.07 -3.70
CA GLU A 120 9.27 26.76 -3.43
C GLU A 120 10.27 26.83 -2.29
N LYS A 121 11.18 27.79 -2.35
CA LYS A 121 12.19 27.99 -1.33
C LYS A 121 11.57 28.26 0.05
N VAL A 122 10.57 29.13 0.12
CA VAL A 122 9.91 29.46 1.39
C VAL A 122 9.16 28.26 1.96
N ILE A 123 8.43 27.51 1.14
CA ILE A 123 7.69 26.33 1.58
C ILE A 123 8.65 25.25 2.09
N VAL A 124 9.69 24.92 1.33
CA VAL A 124 10.67 23.89 1.72
C VAL A 124 11.37 24.28 3.02
N GLN A 125 11.81 25.54 3.16
CA GLN A 125 12.44 26.03 4.39
C GLN A 125 11.49 25.98 5.59
N GLY A 126 10.22 26.38 5.40
CA GLY A 126 9.21 26.34 6.45
C GLY A 126 8.94 24.93 6.96
N ILE A 127 8.83 23.95 6.05
CA ILE A 127 8.62 22.54 6.41
C ILE A 127 9.80 22.01 7.21
N ILE A 128 11.03 22.22 6.72
CA ILE A 128 12.25 21.76 7.41
C ILE A 128 12.37 22.40 8.79
N TYR A 129 12.12 23.72 8.89
CA TYR A 129 12.17 24.44 10.15
C TYR A 129 11.14 23.87 11.15
N ALA A 130 9.88 23.74 10.75
CA ALA A 130 8.83 23.21 11.61
C ALA A 130 9.15 21.78 12.11
N SER A 131 9.63 20.90 11.22
CA SER A 131 10.02 19.54 11.59
C SER A 131 11.20 19.50 12.56
N THR A 132 12.25 20.28 12.31
CA THR A 132 13.45 20.31 13.16
C THR A 132 13.18 20.95 14.52
N SER A 133 12.39 22.03 14.58
CA SER A 133 12.00 22.67 15.83
C SER A 133 11.15 21.75 16.70
N ALA A 134 10.25 20.96 16.10
CA ALA A 134 9.42 20.01 16.85
C ALA A 134 10.23 18.85 17.44
N SER A 135 11.33 18.42 16.78
CA SER A 135 12.18 17.33 17.28
C SER A 135 13.12 17.71 18.44
N ASN A 136 13.32 19.01 18.68
CA ASN A 136 14.22 19.51 19.73
C ASN A 136 13.50 19.90 21.03
N GLN A 137 12.19 19.63 21.13
CA GLN A 137 11.36 19.84 22.32
C GLN A 137 11.10 18.52 23.02
#